data_AF-A0A498SYG6-F1
#
_entry.id   AF-A0A498SYG6-F1
#
_cell.length_a   1.000
_cell.length_b   1.000
_cell.length_c   1.000
_cell.angle_alpha   90.00
_cell.angle_beta   90.00
_cell.angle_gamma   90.00
#
_symmetry.space_group_name_H-M   'P 1'
#
loop_
_entity.id
_entity.type
_entity.pdbx_description
1 polymer ?
#
loop_
_entity_poly.entity_id
_entity_poly.type
_entity_poly.pdbx_seq_one_letter_code
_entity_poly.pdbx_strand_id
1 'polypeptide(L)'
;MQVDSIGRQLRLQTRQDSQLILLSIHAQEIRALIDKMMSINGGKVRTYVCAIADYITNEPNLLSFSKGDIIQIINRNDGTLPIEQNNEQWLYGRIGNHFGNLPANYVEPLDSFGQVTN
;
A
#
# COMPACT_ATOMS: atom_id res chain seq x y z
N MET A 1 -9.49 -13.60 -8.32
CA MET A 1 -9.17 -13.57 -9.76
C MET A 1 -9.59 -14.90 -10.37
N GLN A 2 -10.36 -14.88 -11.46
CA GLN A 2 -10.83 -16.10 -12.12
C GLN A 2 -10.51 -16.03 -13.61
N VAL A 3 -10.06 -17.14 -14.19
CA VAL A 3 -9.88 -17.28 -15.63
C VAL A 3 -10.95 -18.24 -16.13
N ASP A 4 -11.57 -17.90 -17.25
CA ASP A 4 -12.59 -18.74 -17.87
C ASP A 4 -12.01 -20.08 -18.36
N SER A 5 -12.86 -21.10 -18.51
CA SER A 5 -12.48 -22.45 -18.96
C SER A 5 -11.71 -22.47 -20.29
N ILE A 6 -11.90 -21.45 -21.13
CA ILE A 6 -11.24 -21.32 -22.45
C ILE A 6 -9.87 -20.61 -22.34
N GLY A 7 -9.52 -20.06 -21.17
CA GLY A 7 -8.24 -19.38 -20.96
C GLY A 7 -8.11 -18.03 -21.69
N ARG A 8 -9.22 -17.51 -22.24
CA ARG A 8 -9.25 -16.27 -23.04
C ARG A 8 -9.87 -15.07 -22.33
N GLN A 9 -10.34 -15.28 -21.10
CA GLN A 9 -10.98 -14.23 -20.31
C GLN A 9 -10.40 -14.27 -18.90
N LEU A 10 -9.90 -13.12 -18.46
CA LEU A 10 -9.44 -12.87 -17.10
C LEU A 10 -10.44 -11.96 -16.41
N ARG A 11 -11.01 -12.45 -15.30
CA ARG A 11 -11.84 -11.66 -14.39
C ARG A 11 -11.01 -11.23 -13.20
N LEU A 12 -10.81 -9.92 -13.09
CA LEU A 12 -10.19 -9.26 -11.96
C LEU A 12 -11.30 -8.62 -11.14
N GLN A 13 -11.28 -8.84 -9.83
CA GLN A 13 -12.16 -8.13 -8.90
C GLN A 13 -11.29 -7.12 -8.19
N THR A 14 -11.67 -5.85 -8.26
CA THR A 14 -11.00 -4.81 -7.49
C THR A 14 -11.50 -4.86 -6.04
N ARG A 15 -10.81 -4.15 -5.15
CA ARG A 15 -11.24 -4.01 -3.75
C ARG A 15 -12.56 -3.23 -3.59
N GLN A 16 -13.02 -2.56 -4.64
CA GLN A 16 -14.26 -1.77 -4.67
C GLN A 16 -15.44 -2.56 -5.25
N ASP A 17 -15.35 -3.89 -5.25
CA ASP A 17 -16.30 -4.83 -5.87
C ASP A 17 -16.51 -4.67 -7.39
N SER A 18 -15.81 -3.73 -8.02
CA SER A 18 -15.81 -3.57 -9.47
C SER A 18 -15.12 -4.75 -10.14
N GLN A 19 -15.83 -5.39 -11.07
CA GLN A 19 -15.29 -6.48 -11.87
C GLN A 19 -14.73 -5.94 -13.18
N LEU A 20 -13.43 -6.13 -13.39
CA LEU A 20 -12.79 -5.90 -14.67
C LEU A 20 -12.70 -7.21 -15.42
N ILE A 21 -13.32 -7.25 -16.60
CA ILE A 21 -13.28 -8.40 -17.50
C ILE A 21 -12.33 -8.07 -18.65
N LEU A 22 -11.21 -8.78 -18.71
CA LEU A 22 -10.23 -8.66 -19.77
C LEU A 22 -10.34 -9.88 -20.71
N LEU A 23 -10.66 -9.64 -21.98
CA LEU A 23 -10.62 -10.67 -23.03
C LEU A 23 -9.23 -10.64 -23.68
N SER A 24 -8.44 -11.68 -23.44
CA SER A 24 -7.10 -11.81 -23.99
C SER A 24 -6.73 -13.28 -24.14
N ILE A 25 -6.13 -13.63 -25.28
CA ILE A 25 -5.56 -14.98 -25.52
C ILE A 25 -4.44 -15.33 -24.54
N HIS A 26 -3.86 -14.33 -23.89
CA HIS A 26 -2.81 -14.48 -22.88
C HIS A 26 -3.37 -14.37 -21.45
N ALA A 27 -4.68 -14.52 -21.23
CA ALA A 27 -5.28 -14.37 -19.89
C ALA A 27 -4.67 -15.30 -18.83
N GLN A 28 -4.24 -16.51 -19.21
CA GLN A 28 -3.52 -17.42 -18.31
C GLN A 28 -2.14 -16.88 -17.91
N GLU A 29 -1.34 -16.42 -18.87
CA GLU A 29 -0.02 -15.83 -18.63
C GLU A 29 -0.12 -14.54 -17.81
N ILE A 30 -1.10 -13.70 -18.10
CA ILE A 30 -1.37 -12.47 -17.35
C ILE A 30 -1.74 -12.80 -15.90
N ARG A 31 -2.58 -13.82 -15.67
CA ARG A 31 -2.87 -14.30 -14.30
C ARG A 31 -1.60 -14.77 -13.60
N ALA A 32 -0.80 -15.60 -14.26
CA ALA A 32 0.44 -16.13 -13.69
C ALA A 32 1.43 -15.00 -13.36
N LEU A 33 1.55 -13.98 -14.22
CA LEU A 33 2.37 -12.79 -13.97
C LEU A 33 1.85 -11.98 -12.79
N ILE A 34 0.54 -11.75 -12.68
CA ILE A 34 -0.05 -11.01 -11.55
C ILE A 34 0.17 -11.78 -10.24
N ASP A 35 -0.08 -13.09 -10.24
CA ASP A 35 0.14 -13.98 -9.10
C ASP A 35 1.62 -13.99 -8.69
N LYS A 36 2.51 -14.13 -9.67
CA LYS A 36 3.96 -14.06 -9.49
C LYS A 36 4.41 -12.68 -8.98
N MET A 37 3.85 -11.57 -9.46
CA MET A 37 4.16 -10.23 -8.95
C MET A 37 3.65 -10.01 -7.52
N MET A 38 2.48 -10.55 -7.20
CA MET A 38 1.94 -10.56 -5.84
C MET A 38 2.76 -11.48 -4.91
N SER A 39 3.33 -12.56 -5.42
CA SER A 39 4.10 -13.55 -4.67
C SER A 39 5.60 -13.25 -4.55
N ILE A 40 6.24 -12.64 -5.55
CA ILE A 40 7.70 -12.38 -5.57
C ILE A 40 8.11 -11.43 -4.44
N ASN A 41 7.24 -10.49 -4.06
CA ASN A 41 7.48 -9.60 -2.92
C ASN A 41 6.94 -10.15 -1.59
N GLY A 42 6.57 -11.43 -1.53
CA GLY A 42 6.29 -12.18 -0.32
C GLY A 42 5.45 -11.42 0.71
N GLY A 43 4.16 -11.17 0.41
CA GLY A 43 3.21 -10.77 1.44
C GLY A 43 3.51 -9.46 2.20
N LYS A 44 4.51 -8.66 1.80
CA LYS A 44 4.66 -7.30 2.30
C LYS A 44 3.72 -6.44 1.47
N VAL A 45 2.45 -6.44 1.86
CA VAL A 45 1.50 -5.39 1.47
C VAL A 45 2.22 -4.07 1.76
N ARG A 46 2.73 -3.43 0.70
CA ARG A 46 3.34 -2.13 0.82
C ARG A 46 2.18 -1.20 1.12
N THR A 47 2.02 -0.87 2.39
CA THR A 47 1.00 0.07 2.82
C THR A 47 1.46 1.45 2.38
N TYR A 48 0.61 2.14 1.63
CA TYR A 48 0.82 3.53 1.28
C TYR A 48 -0.19 4.37 2.05
N VAL A 49 0.25 5.51 2.55
CA VAL A 49 -0.61 6.51 3.20
C VAL A 49 -0.44 7.84 2.50
N CYS A 50 -1.49 8.66 2.49
CA CYS A 50 -1.47 10.04 1.99
C CYS A 50 -1.40 10.99 3.19
N ALA A 51 -0.51 11.96 3.16
CA ALA A 51 -0.46 13.00 4.17
C ALA A 51 -1.70 13.90 4.10
N ILE A 52 -2.40 14.05 5.22
CA ILE A 52 -3.59 14.91 5.31
C ILE A 52 -3.26 16.34 5.76
N ALA A 53 -2.05 16.56 6.25
CA ALA A 53 -1.53 17.84 6.71
C ALA A 53 0.00 17.94 6.49
N ASP A 54 0.51 19.16 6.47
CA ASP A 54 1.94 19.43 6.34
C ASP A 54 2.66 19.15 7.66
N TYR A 55 3.77 18.42 7.59
CA TYR A 55 4.62 18.08 8.73
C TYR A 55 6.08 18.27 8.33
N ILE A 56 6.64 19.42 8.69
CA ILE A 56 8.03 19.78 8.40
C ILE A 56 8.83 19.73 9.70
N THR A 57 9.81 18.83 9.76
CA THR A 57 10.71 18.67 10.90
C THR A 57 12.17 18.70 10.44
N ASN A 58 13.06 19.11 11.33
CA ASN A 58 14.50 19.12 11.10
C ASN A 58 15.20 17.95 11.81
N GLU A 59 14.42 17.04 12.41
CA GLU A 59 14.98 15.87 13.10
C GLU A 59 15.34 14.76 12.09
N PRO A 60 16.58 14.24 12.12
CA PRO A 60 17.03 13.24 11.15
C PRO A 60 16.32 11.88 11.29
N ASN A 61 15.66 11.65 12.43
CA ASN A 61 14.90 10.43 12.70
C ASN A 61 13.44 10.52 12.23
N LEU A 62 12.98 11.70 11.85
CA LEU A 62 11.61 11.97 11.46
C LEU A 62 11.49 12.25 9.96
N LEU A 63 10.31 11.99 9.42
CA LEU A 63 10.02 12.18 8.00
C LEU A 63 9.30 13.51 7.80
N SER A 64 9.86 14.38 6.98
CA SER A 64 9.21 15.64 6.55
C SER A 64 8.38 15.42 5.30
N PHE A 65 7.14 15.89 5.31
CA PHE A 65 6.17 15.73 4.24
C PHE A 65 5.16 16.87 4.19
N SER A 66 4.58 17.11 3.02
CA SER A 66 3.52 18.09 2.81
C SER A 66 2.17 17.39 2.64
N LYS A 67 1.07 18.11 2.88
CA LYS A 67 -0.28 17.61 2.63
C LYS A 67 -0.41 17.16 1.17
N GLY A 68 -0.87 15.92 0.97
CA GLY A 68 -1.00 15.28 -0.34
C GLY A 68 0.17 14.38 -0.72
N ASP A 69 1.25 14.37 0.06
CA ASP A 69 2.39 13.48 -0.21
C ASP A 69 2.04 12.01 0.05
N ILE A 70 2.49 11.14 -0.85
CA ILE A 70 2.32 9.69 -0.73
C ILE A 70 3.53 9.10 -0.03
N ILE A 71 3.28 8.49 1.12
CA ILE A 71 4.28 7.91 1.99
C ILE A 71 4.16 6.40 1.94
N GLN A 72 5.26 5.72 1.61
CA GLN A 72 5.31 4.27 1.70
C GLN A 72 5.64 3.87 3.13
N ILE A 73 4.70 3.24 3.82
CA ILE A 73 4.91 2.67 5.15
C ILE A 73 5.77 1.41 5.02
N ILE A 74 6.86 1.39 5.78
CA ILE A 74 7.76 0.25 5.89
C ILE A 74 7.47 -0.39 7.24
N ASN A 75 6.55 -1.37 7.23
CA ASN A 75 6.29 -2.15 8.43
C ASN A 75 7.51 -3.04 8.69
N ARG A 76 8.24 -2.75 9.79
CA ARG A 76 9.36 -3.57 10.25
C ARG A 76 8.79 -4.82 10.90
N ASN A 77 8.27 -5.73 10.07
CA ASN A 77 7.78 -7.03 10.48
C ASN A 77 8.94 -7.96 10.86
N ASP A 78 9.56 -7.69 12.01
CA ASP A 78 10.28 -8.69 12.81
C ASP A 78 9.71 -8.76 14.24
N GLY A 79 8.41 -8.47 14.42
CA GLY A 79 7.74 -8.61 15.73
C GLY A 79 8.29 -7.73 16.85
N THR A 80 9.23 -6.82 16.54
CA THR A 80 9.84 -5.89 17.47
C THR A 80 9.66 -4.49 16.90
N LEU A 81 8.44 -3.97 17.04
CA LEU A 81 8.34 -2.55 17.36
C LEU A 81 9.26 -2.34 18.56
N PRO A 82 10.27 -1.45 18.51
CA PRO A 82 10.90 -1.01 19.74
C PRO A 82 9.77 -0.50 20.64
N ILE A 83 9.54 -1.22 21.74
CA ILE A 83 8.56 -0.94 22.79
C ILE A 83 8.91 0.37 23.55
N GLU A 84 9.90 1.10 23.06
CA GLU A 84 10.20 2.50 23.35
C GLU A 84 9.48 3.39 22.33
N GLN A 85 8.16 3.43 22.30
CA GLN A 85 7.43 4.34 23.17
C GLN A 85 5.95 4.01 23.02
N ASN A 86 5.31 3.88 24.17
CA ASN A 86 3.90 3.62 24.40
C ASN A 86 3.02 4.75 23.83
N ASN A 87 2.90 4.82 22.49
CA ASN A 87 1.95 5.67 21.78
C ASN A 87 1.67 5.01 20.42
N GLU A 88 0.47 4.46 20.24
CA GLU A 88 -0.10 3.88 19.00
C GLU A 88 -0.20 4.88 17.81
N GLN A 89 0.66 5.89 17.77
CA GLN A 89 0.50 7.11 16.97
C GLN A 89 1.70 7.41 16.06
N TRP A 90 2.72 6.56 15.98
CA TRP A 90 3.90 6.78 15.12
C TRP A 90 4.12 5.61 14.15
N LEU A 91 4.32 5.94 12.88
CA LEU A 91 4.59 5.01 11.78
C LEU A 91 5.98 5.26 11.21
N TYR A 92 6.64 4.22 10.70
CA TYR A 92 7.89 4.38 9.97
C TYR A 92 7.63 4.28 8.47
N GLY A 93 8.04 5.31 7.74
CA GLY A 93 7.76 5.43 6.32
C GLY A 93 8.91 6.04 5.53
N ARG A 94 8.73 6.07 4.21
CA ARG A 94 9.64 6.74 3.29
C ARG A 94 8.90 7.54 2.24
N ILE A 95 9.51 8.65 1.82
CA ILE A 95 9.08 9.47 0.68
C ILE A 95 10.31 9.71 -0.19
N GLY A 96 10.28 9.18 -1.42
CA GLY A 96 11.41 9.24 -2.33
C GLY A 96 12.68 8.65 -1.69
N ASN A 97 13.63 9.52 -1.35
CA ASN A 97 14.92 9.17 -0.76
C ASN A 97 15.03 9.47 0.75
N HIS A 98 13.96 9.98 1.36
CA HIS A 98 13.88 10.30 2.79
C HIS A 98 13.15 9.19 3.54
N PHE A 99 13.70 8.80 4.69
CA PHE A 99 13.16 7.75 5.56
C PHE A 99 13.07 8.30 6.97
N GLY A 100 11.99 8.01 7.67
CA GLY A 100 11.82 8.53 9.02
C GLY A 100 10.54 8.05 9.68
N ASN A 101 10.44 8.35 10.98
CA ASN A 101 9.20 8.18 11.72
C ASN A 101 8.27 9.37 11.42
N LEU A 102 6.98 9.10 11.37
CA LEU A 102 5.93 10.10 11.18
C LEU A 102 4.76 9.80 12.11
N PRO A 103 4.02 10.82 12.55
CA PRO A 103 2.81 10.61 13.31
C PRO A 103 1.68 10.06 12.41
N ALA A 104 1.05 8.96 12.82
CA ALA A 104 -0.11 8.35 12.18
C ALA A 104 -1.29 9.32 12.04
N ASN A 105 -1.42 10.28 12.95
CA ASN A 105 -2.52 11.27 12.94
C ASN A 105 -2.46 12.25 11.75
N TYR A 106 -1.32 12.34 11.06
CA TYR A 106 -1.11 13.25 9.93
C TYR A 106 -1.21 12.54 8.59
N VAL A 107 -1.57 11.25 8.59
CA VAL A 107 -1.62 10.42 7.40
C VAL A 107 -2.86 9.54 7.37
N GLU A 108 -3.38 9.29 6.17
CA GLU A 108 -4.53 8.43 5.97
C GLU A 108 -4.16 7.28 5.01
N PRO A 109 -4.51 6.02 5.31
CA PRO A 109 -4.23 4.91 4.41
C PRO A 109 -4.89 5.12 3.04
N LEU A 110 -4.11 4.96 1.97
CA LEU A 110 -4.64 4.99 0.60
C LEU A 110 -5.61 3.83 0.34
N ASP A 111 -5.61 2.79 1.17
CA ASP A 111 -6.64 1.74 1.15
C ASP A 111 -8.03 2.29 1.50
N SER A 112 -8.12 3.34 2.31
CA SER A 112 -9.38 4.01 2.68
C SER A 112 -9.98 4.82 1.53
N PHE A 113 -9.18 5.23 0.54
CA PHE A 113 -9.69 5.85 -0.69
C PHE A 113 -10.55 4.90 -1.54
N GLY A 114 -10.61 3.62 -1.19
CA GLY A 114 -11.50 2.64 -1.78
C GLY A 114 -12.92 2.61 -1.19
N GLN A 115 -13.13 3.10 0.03
CA GLN A 115 -14.43 3.10 0.70
C GLN A 115 -15.22 4.36 0.36
N VAL A 116 -15.60 4.50 -0.91
CA VAL A 116 -16.74 5.36 -1.23
C VAL A 116 -17.98 4.67 -0.67
N THR A 117 -18.37 5.09 0.52
CA THR A 117 -19.72 4.88 1.03
C THR A 117 -20.65 5.57 0.03
N ASN A 118 -21.47 4.83 -0.70
CA ASN A 118 -22.79 5.23 -1.22
C ASN A 118 -23.50 4.03 -1.84
#